data_AF-A0A7C4D1L0-F1
#
_entry.id   AF-A0A7C4D1L0-F1
#
_cell.length_a   1.000
_cell.length_b   1.000
_cell.length_c   1.000
_cell.angle_alpha   90.00
_cell.angle_beta   90.00
_cell.angle_gamma   90.00
#
_symmetry.space_group_name_H-M   'P 1'
#
loop_
_entity.id
_entity.type
_entity.pdbx_description
1 polymer ?
#
loop_
_entity_poly.entity_id
_entity_poly.type
_entity_poly.pdbx_seq_one_letter_code
_entity_poly.pdbx_strand_id
1 'polypeptide(L)'
;MLCPFCSSTELIYDFDHGYIVCTTCGSIVDTIFIEFYEDYSNEVKHEEMGLLNVRKGLEKKKKKMRERRITKMYMDVKIYEKYAKRARKNVYVDFEAAIKHEQGKQYSGRIYRHKADEKIIEILDSDPLIKHILENIINKDPILSSRTPRGKIALALILKHIIEGHNIDLEDICRKTSLSSIHAKRLINLLKKRINIPLMLTSPINISKREMTNVQEGLVYGGV
;
A
#
# COMPACT_ATOMS: atom_id res chain seq x y z
N MET A 1 -13.60 11.85 58.04
CA MET A 1 -12.63 12.73 58.72
C MET A 1 -13.30 13.26 59.98
N LEU A 2 -12.59 13.33 61.11
CA LEU A 2 -13.12 13.82 62.38
C LEU A 2 -12.43 15.12 62.75
N CYS A 3 -13.14 16.05 63.39
CA CYS A 3 -12.52 17.24 63.94
C CYS A 3 -11.56 16.84 65.09
N PRO A 4 -10.28 17.26 65.07
CA PRO A 4 -9.33 16.89 66.13
C PRO A 4 -9.61 17.56 67.48
N PHE A 5 -10.46 18.60 67.50
CA PHE A 5 -10.75 19.38 68.72
C PHE A 5 -12.02 18.92 69.45
N CYS A 6 -13.07 18.54 68.72
CA CYS A 6 -14.35 18.12 69.33
C CYS A 6 -14.82 16.73 68.89
N SER A 7 -14.04 16.04 68.05
CA SER A 7 -14.35 14.72 67.50
C SER A 7 -15.68 14.63 66.72
N SER A 8 -16.23 15.77 66.29
CA SER A 8 -17.43 15.81 65.46
C SER A 8 -17.13 15.28 64.04
N THR A 9 -18.11 14.59 63.46
CA THR A 9 -18.11 14.16 62.06
C THR A 9 -18.65 15.21 61.10
N GLU A 10 -19.26 16.27 61.62
CA GLU A 10 -19.89 17.31 60.81
C GLU A 10 -18.85 18.36 60.40
N LEU A 11 -18.35 18.21 59.18
CA LEU A 11 -17.38 19.10 58.55
C LEU A 11 -17.99 19.68 57.27
N ILE A 12 -17.86 20.99 57.08
CA ILE A 12 -18.27 21.71 55.87
C ILE A 12 -17.02 22.26 55.19
N TYR A 13 -17.06 22.32 53.87
CA TYR A 13 -16.01 22.94 53.07
C TYR A 13 -16.38 24.36 52.70
N ASP A 14 -15.49 25.30 53.01
CA ASP A 14 -15.53 26.67 52.53
C ASP A 14 -14.76 26.76 51.21
N PHE A 15 -15.50 26.88 50.10
CA PHE A 15 -14.94 26.98 48.76
C PHE A 15 -14.23 28.32 48.50
N ASP A 16 -14.63 29.39 49.21
CA ASP A 16 -14.09 30.73 48.97
C ASP A 16 -12.68 30.86 49.57
N HIS A 17 -12.43 30.17 50.69
CA HIS A 17 -11.17 30.23 51.41
C HIS A 17 -10.34 28.94 51.36
N GLY A 18 -10.93 27.84 50.86
CA GLY A 18 -10.25 26.56 50.73
C GLY A 18 -10.09 25.78 52.04
N TYR A 19 -10.98 25.99 53.02
CA TYR A 19 -10.88 25.41 54.35
C TYR A 19 -11.90 24.30 54.58
N ILE A 20 -11.50 23.24 55.28
CA ILE A 20 -12.44 22.28 55.88
C ILE A 20 -12.69 22.74 57.32
N VAL A 21 -13.92 23.15 57.61
CA VAL A 21 -14.31 23.73 58.90
C VAL A 21 -15.29 22.80 59.62
N CYS A 22 -15.08 22.58 60.91
CA CYS A 22 -16.04 21.85 61.73
C CYS A 22 -17.25 22.72 62.07
N THR A 23 -18.45 22.23 61.79
CA THR A 23 -19.70 22.97 62.06
C THR A 23 -19.99 23.09 63.55
N THR A 24 -19.51 22.13 64.34
CA THR A 24 -19.83 22.05 65.77
C THR A 24 -18.98 23.00 66.61
N CYS A 25 -17.68 23.12 66.31
CA CYS A 25 -16.76 23.94 67.10
C CYS A 25 -16.09 25.08 66.32
N GLY A 26 -16.35 25.21 65.02
CA GLY A 26 -15.82 26.28 64.17
C GLY A 26 -14.33 26.17 63.85
N SER A 27 -13.67 25.08 64.25
CA SER A 27 -12.23 24.91 64.02
C SER A 27 -11.95 24.52 62.57
N ILE A 28 -10.90 25.09 61.98
CA ILE A 28 -10.35 24.67 60.70
C ILE A 28 -9.60 23.36 60.92
N VAL A 29 -10.07 22.29 60.29
CA VAL A 29 -9.54 20.93 60.42
C VAL A 29 -8.42 20.70 59.43
N ASP A 30 -8.55 21.22 58.22
CA ASP A 30 -7.56 21.08 57.16
C ASP A 30 -7.71 22.21 56.13
N THR A 31 -6.65 22.46 55.38
CA THR A 31 -6.62 23.43 54.29
C THR A 31 -6.41 22.70 52.97
N ILE A 32 -7.33 22.87 52.03
CA ILE A 32 -7.18 22.26 50.71
C ILE A 32 -6.21 23.12 49.90
N PHE A 33 -4.98 22.64 49.77
CA PHE A 33 -4.03 23.18 48.79
C PHE A 33 -4.45 22.70 47.40
N ILE A 34 -4.99 23.61 46.59
CA ILE A 34 -5.04 23.39 45.14
C ILE A 34 -3.60 23.60 44.65
N GLU A 35 -2.80 22.54 44.62
CA GLU A 35 -1.54 22.54 43.89
C GLU A 35 -1.87 22.74 42.40
N PHE A 36 -1.81 24.00 41.96
CA PHE A 36 -1.73 24.32 40.55
C PHE A 36 -0.40 23.75 40.05
N TYR A 37 -0.45 22.63 39.33
CA TYR A 37 0.69 22.08 38.61
C TYR A 37 1.39 23.21 37.82
N GLU A 38 2.60 23.58 38.24
CA GLU A 38 3.32 24.79 37.84
C GLU A 38 3.83 24.80 36.38
N ASP A 39 3.58 23.75 35.60
CA ASP A 39 4.04 23.68 34.19
C ASP A 39 3.10 24.33 33.16
N TYR A 40 2.04 25.02 33.60
CA TYR A 40 1.16 25.83 32.75
C TYR A 40 1.14 27.32 33.10
N SER A 41 2.26 27.86 33.62
CA SER A 41 2.47 29.31 33.77
C SER A 41 2.67 30.03 32.42
N ASN A 42 1.70 29.92 31.53
CA ASN A 42 1.28 31.09 30.78
C ASN A 42 0.10 31.65 31.56
N GLU A 43 0.22 32.84 32.11
CA GLU A 43 -0.90 33.64 32.58
C GLU A 43 -2.00 33.62 31.52
N VAL A 44 -2.97 32.71 31.67
CA VAL A 44 -4.23 32.81 30.94
C VAL A 44 -4.95 33.91 31.70
N LYS A 45 -4.68 35.16 31.32
CA LYS A 45 -5.61 36.26 31.55
C LYS A 45 -6.97 35.71 31.17
N HIS A 46 -7.84 35.50 32.16
CA HIS A 46 -9.21 35.07 31.93
C HIS A 46 -9.90 36.21 31.17
N GLU A 47 -9.71 36.24 29.84
CA GLU A 47 -10.49 37.09 28.96
C GLU A 47 -11.94 36.63 29.13
N GLU A 48 -12.83 37.53 29.58
CA GLU A 48 -14.25 37.26 29.77
C GLU A 48 -14.82 36.47 28.59
N MET A 49 -15.60 35.41 28.84
CA MET A 49 -16.19 34.62 27.76
C MET A 49 -17.22 35.45 26.97
N GLY A 50 -16.76 36.07 25.88
CA GLY A 50 -17.57 36.80 24.91
C GLY A 50 -17.42 36.28 23.49
N LEU A 51 -18.38 36.62 22.62
CA LEU A 51 -18.42 36.22 21.19
C LEU A 51 -17.10 36.51 20.44
N LEU A 52 -16.41 37.61 20.78
CA LEU A 52 -15.11 37.96 20.22
C LEU A 52 -14.00 36.97 20.59
N ASN A 53 -13.97 36.48 21.82
CA ASN A 53 -12.94 35.55 22.30
C ASN A 53 -13.16 34.14 21.75
N VAL A 54 -14.43 33.74 21.57
CA VAL A 54 -14.80 32.52 20.83
C VAL A 54 -14.35 32.60 19.36
N ARG A 55 -14.56 33.74 18.68
CA ARG A 55 -14.08 33.95 17.29
C ARG A 55 -12.55 33.87 17.19
N LYS A 56 -11.81 34.55 18.07
CA LYS A 56 -10.34 34.46 18.15
C LYS A 56 -9.86 33.02 18.39
N GLY A 57 -10.51 32.30 19.31
CA GLY A 57 -10.20 30.88 19.58
C GLY A 57 -10.44 29.99 18.36
N LEU A 58 -11.54 30.20 17.64
CA LEU A 58 -11.84 29.50 16.38
C LEU A 58 -10.80 29.81 15.29
N GLU A 59 -10.39 31.07 15.13
CA GLU A 59 -9.34 31.46 14.18
C GLU A 59 -7.99 30.83 14.53
N LYS A 60 -7.59 30.85 15.81
CA LYS A 60 -6.37 30.18 16.29
C LYS A 60 -6.42 28.67 16.03
N LYS A 61 -7.57 28.03 16.26
CA LYS A 61 -7.80 26.61 15.94
C LYS A 61 -7.71 26.36 14.43
N LYS A 62 -8.33 27.21 13.60
CA LYS A 62 -8.24 27.13 12.13
C LYS A 62 -6.80 27.26 11.65
N LYS A 63 -6.04 28.24 12.17
CA LYS A 63 -4.63 28.45 11.86
C LYS A 63 -3.79 27.22 12.23
N LYS A 64 -3.93 26.70 13.45
CA LYS A 64 -3.23 25.49 13.92
C LYS A 64 -3.57 24.26 13.06
N MET A 65 -4.83 24.11 12.64
CA MET A 65 -5.24 23.03 11.73
C MET A 65 -4.60 23.18 10.35
N ARG A 66 -4.50 24.42 9.83
CA ARG A 66 -3.81 24.70 8.56
C ARG A 66 -2.33 24.38 8.65
N GLU A 67 -1.65 24.81 9.72
CA GLU A 67 -0.24 24.50 9.97
C GLU A 67 0.00 22.99 10.04
N ARG A 68 -0.82 22.26 10.81
CA ARG A 68 -0.74 20.79 10.87
C ARG A 68 -0.92 20.11 9.50
N ARG A 69 -1.84 20.63 8.66
CA ARG A 69 -2.02 20.13 7.30
C ARG A 69 -0.78 20.36 6.44
N ILE A 70 -0.19 21.55 6.51
CA ILE A 70 1.03 21.90 5.78
C ILE A 70 2.20 21.01 6.23
N THR A 71 2.39 20.85 7.54
CA THR A 71 3.43 19.95 8.07
C THR A 71 3.22 18.52 7.60
N LYS A 72 1.99 18.02 7.62
CA LYS A 72 1.68 16.68 7.10
C LYS A 72 2.04 16.56 5.61
N MET A 73 1.61 17.51 4.77
CA MET A 73 1.93 17.51 3.34
C MET A 73 3.44 17.52 3.09
N TYR A 74 4.19 18.32 3.85
CA TYR A 74 5.65 18.35 3.76
C TYR A 74 6.28 16.98 4.08
N MET A 75 5.81 16.32 5.15
CA MET A 75 6.28 14.99 5.51
C MET A 75 5.91 13.94 4.45
N ASP A 76 4.70 14.01 3.92
CA ASP A 76 4.19 13.15 2.85
C ASP A 76 5.08 13.26 1.58
N VAL A 77 5.40 14.48 1.15
CA VAL A 77 6.32 14.73 0.01
C VAL A 77 7.71 14.18 0.31
N LYS A 78 8.24 14.43 1.51
CA LYS A 78 9.57 13.95 1.91
C LYS A 78 9.66 12.42 1.90
N ILE A 79 8.61 11.74 2.35
CA ILE A 79 8.49 10.27 2.27
C ILE A 79 8.47 9.84 0.81
N TYR A 80 7.62 10.44 -0.02
CA TYR A 80 7.55 10.08 -1.44
C TYR A 80 8.91 10.24 -2.15
N GLU A 81 9.59 11.38 -1.96
CA GLU A 81 10.91 11.63 -2.55
C GLU A 81 11.97 10.60 -2.13
N LYS A 82 11.97 10.20 -0.85
CA LYS A 82 12.89 9.17 -0.31
C LYS A 82 12.81 7.88 -1.12
N TYR A 83 11.61 7.44 -1.47
CA TYR A 83 11.39 6.23 -2.27
C TYR A 83 11.53 6.47 -3.78
N ALA A 84 11.04 7.61 -4.28
CA ALA A 84 11.06 7.93 -5.70
C ALA A 84 12.48 8.05 -6.26
N LYS A 85 13.43 8.56 -5.47
CA LYS A 85 14.87 8.61 -5.83
C LYS A 85 15.48 7.24 -6.12
N ARG A 86 14.89 6.16 -5.59
CA ARG A 86 15.35 4.77 -5.79
C ARG A 86 14.54 4.04 -6.86
N ALA A 87 13.46 4.64 -7.36
CA ALA A 87 12.62 4.03 -8.37
C ALA A 87 13.37 3.95 -9.70
N ARG A 88 13.27 2.80 -10.36
CA ARG A 88 13.87 2.57 -11.69
C ARG A 88 12.92 3.06 -12.78
N LYS A 89 13.42 3.14 -14.02
CA LYS A 89 12.59 3.43 -15.21
C LYS A 89 11.35 2.53 -15.24
N ASN A 90 10.18 3.11 -15.50
CA ASN A 90 8.87 2.45 -15.55
C ASN A 90 8.36 1.84 -14.23
N VAL A 91 8.99 2.18 -13.10
CA VAL A 91 8.54 1.82 -11.77
C VAL A 91 8.11 3.09 -11.05
N TYR A 92 6.96 3.05 -10.37
CA TYR A 92 6.46 4.15 -9.55
C TYR A 92 6.29 3.69 -8.10
N VAL A 93 6.26 4.66 -7.19
CA VAL A 93 6.06 4.43 -5.77
C VAL A 93 4.58 4.42 -5.49
N ASP A 94 4.09 3.31 -4.93
CA ASP A 94 2.79 3.27 -4.27
C ASP A 94 2.90 4.06 -2.97
N PHE A 95 2.33 5.25 -2.97
CA PHE A 95 2.48 6.19 -1.87
C PHE A 95 1.81 5.69 -0.58
N GLU A 96 0.68 5.00 -0.69
CA GLU A 96 0.01 4.42 0.48
C GLU A 96 0.85 3.31 1.12
N ALA A 97 1.44 2.46 0.27
CA ALA A 97 2.38 1.43 0.71
C ALA A 97 3.61 2.04 1.42
N ALA A 98 4.16 3.11 0.86
CA ALA A 98 5.30 3.83 1.43
C ALA A 98 4.97 4.43 2.81
N ILE A 99 3.82 5.09 2.96
CA ILE A 99 3.38 5.65 4.25
C ILE A 99 3.20 4.54 5.28
N LYS A 100 2.50 3.45 4.93
CA LYS A 100 2.25 2.34 5.85
C LYS A 100 3.56 1.71 6.35
N HIS A 101 4.54 1.58 5.45
CA HIS A 101 5.87 1.11 5.79
C HIS A 101 6.61 2.06 6.75
N GLU A 102 6.61 3.37 6.52
CA GLU A 102 7.25 4.35 7.43
C GLU A 102 6.55 4.42 8.81
N GLN A 103 5.25 4.12 8.87
CA GLN A 103 4.50 4.08 10.12
C GLN A 103 4.77 2.82 10.98
N GLY A 104 5.64 1.91 10.54
CA GLY A 104 5.94 0.67 11.25
C GLY A 104 4.77 -0.31 11.31
N LYS A 105 3.68 -0.05 10.58
CA LYS A 105 2.61 -1.02 10.40
C LYS A 105 3.19 -2.13 9.54
N GLN A 106 3.05 -3.39 9.98
CA GLN A 106 3.42 -4.55 9.17
C GLN A 106 2.63 -4.52 7.85
N TYR A 107 3.21 -3.90 6.83
CA TYR A 107 2.63 -3.79 5.52
C TYR A 107 3.30 -4.81 4.62
N SER A 108 2.55 -5.84 4.24
CA SER A 108 3.00 -6.94 3.38
C SER A 108 2.98 -6.59 1.88
N GLY A 109 2.51 -5.40 1.51
CA GLY A 109 2.43 -4.97 0.11
C GLY A 109 3.73 -4.39 -0.44
N ARG A 110 3.82 -4.30 -1.77
CA ARG A 110 5.00 -3.76 -2.45
C ARG A 110 4.91 -2.24 -2.54
N ILE A 111 6.00 -1.57 -2.13
CA ILE A 111 6.15 -0.11 -2.27
C ILE A 111 6.34 0.29 -3.73
N TYR A 112 6.95 -0.58 -4.54
CA TYR A 112 7.27 -0.30 -5.93
C TYR A 112 6.36 -1.08 -6.87
N ARG A 113 5.65 -0.37 -7.74
CA ARG A 113 4.76 -0.93 -8.77
C ARG A 113 5.28 -0.61 -10.15
N HIS A 114 5.04 -1.49 -11.11
CA HIS A 114 5.45 -1.26 -12.48
C HIS A 114 4.31 -0.64 -13.28
N LYS A 115 4.57 0.32 -14.16
CA LYS A 115 3.51 0.98 -14.97
C LYS A 115 2.69 -0.02 -15.80
N ALA A 116 3.35 -1.09 -16.27
CA ALA A 116 2.66 -2.15 -17.03
C ALA A 116 1.75 -3.05 -16.17
N ASP A 117 1.72 -2.89 -14.85
CA ASP A 117 0.79 -3.65 -14.00
C ASP A 117 -0.67 -3.23 -14.25
N GLU A 118 -0.94 -2.04 -14.80
CA GLU A 118 -2.29 -1.62 -15.22
C GLU A 118 -2.79 -2.46 -16.42
N LYS A 119 -1.92 -2.70 -17.41
CA LYS A 119 -2.23 -3.52 -18.60
C LYS A 119 -2.57 -4.97 -18.26
N ILE A 120 -2.12 -5.46 -17.11
CA ILE A 120 -2.48 -6.80 -16.64
C ILE A 120 -3.99 -6.91 -16.39
N ILE A 121 -4.58 -5.85 -15.84
CA ILE A 121 -6.01 -5.82 -15.52
C ILE A 121 -6.82 -5.90 -16.81
N GLU A 122 -6.43 -5.13 -17.83
CA GLU A 122 -7.04 -5.19 -19.16
C GLU A 122 -6.98 -6.60 -19.77
N ILE A 123 -5.83 -7.29 -19.65
CA ILE A 123 -5.68 -8.66 -20.16
C ILE A 123 -6.63 -9.62 -19.43
N LEU A 124 -6.76 -9.48 -18.11
CA LEU A 124 -7.65 -10.31 -17.29
C LEU A 124 -9.13 -10.12 -17.65
N ASP A 125 -9.52 -8.88 -17.93
CA ASP A 125 -10.90 -8.55 -18.30
C ASP A 125 -11.22 -8.97 -19.74
N SER A 126 -10.23 -8.92 -20.63
CA SER A 126 -10.40 -9.29 -22.04
C SER A 126 -10.53 -10.80 -22.30
N ASP A 127 -9.99 -11.64 -21.40
CA ASP A 127 -9.87 -13.07 -21.66
C ASP A 127 -10.23 -13.92 -20.42
N PRO A 128 -11.44 -14.50 -20.39
CA PRO A 128 -11.90 -15.30 -19.25
C PRO A 128 -11.10 -16.60 -19.07
N LEU A 129 -10.48 -17.13 -20.13
CA LEU A 129 -9.67 -18.34 -20.05
C LEU A 129 -8.39 -18.08 -19.25
N ILE A 130 -7.76 -16.92 -19.45
CA ILE A 130 -6.58 -16.50 -18.68
C ILE A 130 -6.91 -16.39 -17.19
N LYS A 131 -8.05 -15.78 -16.86
CA LYS A 131 -8.53 -15.68 -15.48
C LYS A 131 -8.74 -17.06 -14.86
N HIS A 132 -9.37 -17.97 -15.59
CA HIS A 132 -9.60 -19.34 -15.14
C HIS A 132 -8.28 -20.09 -14.88
N ILE A 133 -7.30 -19.98 -15.78
CA ILE A 133 -5.96 -20.57 -15.62
C ILE A 133 -5.27 -20.01 -14.36
N LEU A 134 -5.37 -18.71 -14.12
CA LEU A 134 -4.75 -18.08 -12.95
C LEU A 134 -5.32 -18.59 -11.64
N GLU A 135 -6.64 -18.59 -11.52
CA GLU A 135 -7.34 -18.97 -10.30
C GLU A 135 -7.23 -20.47 -10.01
N ASN A 136 -7.36 -21.31 -11.05
CA ASN A 136 -7.46 -22.75 -10.86
C ASN A 136 -6.14 -23.52 -11.00
N ILE A 137 -5.13 -22.96 -11.68
CA ILE A 137 -3.86 -23.66 -11.92
C ILE A 137 -2.73 -22.92 -11.22
N ILE A 138 -2.50 -21.64 -11.57
CA ILE A 138 -1.29 -20.91 -11.14
C ILE A 138 -1.33 -20.57 -9.66
N ASN A 139 -2.46 -20.10 -9.14
CA ASN A 139 -2.57 -19.71 -7.74
C ASN A 139 -2.63 -20.91 -6.78
N LYS A 140 -2.98 -22.11 -7.27
CA LYS A 140 -2.97 -23.34 -6.47
C LYS A 140 -1.58 -23.97 -6.33
N ASP A 141 -0.68 -23.79 -7.30
CA ASP A 141 0.71 -24.25 -7.18
C ASP A 141 1.55 -23.23 -6.37
N PRO A 142 2.17 -23.61 -5.24
CA PRO A 142 2.94 -22.69 -4.39
C PRO A 142 4.16 -22.05 -5.08
N ILE A 143 4.78 -22.73 -6.04
CA ILE A 143 5.93 -22.20 -6.79
C ILE A 143 5.47 -21.22 -7.87
N LEU A 144 4.36 -21.51 -8.56
CA LEU A 144 3.82 -20.60 -9.58
C LEU A 144 3.15 -19.38 -8.94
N SER A 145 2.45 -19.57 -7.83
CA SER A 145 1.76 -18.51 -7.08
C SER A 145 2.73 -17.52 -6.41
N SER A 146 3.96 -17.92 -6.13
CA SER A 146 5.02 -17.03 -5.61
C SER A 146 5.49 -15.97 -6.63
N ARG A 147 5.15 -16.12 -7.91
CA ARG A 147 5.63 -15.23 -8.98
C ARG A 147 4.99 -13.85 -8.90
N THR A 148 5.68 -12.87 -9.50
CA THR A 148 5.13 -11.51 -9.66
C THR A 148 3.85 -11.54 -10.48
N PRO A 149 2.91 -10.56 -10.33
CA PRO A 149 1.68 -10.51 -11.13
C PRO A 149 1.94 -10.66 -12.63
N ARG A 150 2.92 -9.91 -13.18
CA ARG A 150 3.36 -10.04 -14.57
C ARG A 150 3.84 -11.45 -14.92
N GLY A 151 4.60 -12.08 -14.02
CA GLY A 151 5.05 -13.46 -14.18
C GLY A 151 3.91 -14.48 -14.17
N LYS A 152 2.90 -14.29 -13.31
CA LYS A 152 1.69 -15.13 -13.29
C LYS A 152 0.90 -15.00 -14.59
N ILE A 153 0.71 -13.78 -15.08
CA ILE A 153 0.01 -13.54 -16.35
C ILE A 153 0.79 -14.14 -17.52
N ALA A 154 2.11 -13.98 -17.53
CA ALA A 154 2.95 -14.62 -18.54
C ALA A 154 2.81 -16.15 -18.53
N LEU A 155 2.82 -16.76 -17.34
CA LEU A 155 2.57 -18.21 -17.19
C LEU A 155 1.18 -18.60 -17.70
N ALA A 156 0.16 -17.77 -17.46
CA ALA A 156 -1.20 -18.02 -17.91
C ALA A 156 -1.31 -17.95 -19.43
N LEU A 157 -0.69 -16.95 -20.06
CA LEU A 157 -0.60 -16.82 -21.51
C LEU A 157 0.15 -18.00 -22.14
N ILE A 158 1.28 -18.41 -21.55
CA ILE A 158 2.01 -19.59 -21.99
C ILE A 158 1.10 -20.81 -21.94
N LEU A 159 0.41 -21.06 -20.82
CA LEU A 159 -0.53 -22.18 -20.69
C LEU A 159 -1.67 -22.11 -21.70
N LYS A 160 -2.22 -20.92 -21.95
CA LYS A 160 -3.25 -20.73 -22.96
C LYS A 160 -2.77 -21.19 -24.35
N HIS A 161 -1.60 -20.74 -24.81
CA HIS A 161 -1.03 -21.17 -26.08
C HIS A 161 -0.89 -22.70 -26.18
N ILE A 162 -0.50 -23.33 -25.07
CA ILE A 162 -0.33 -24.79 -24.99
C ILE A 162 -1.67 -25.51 -25.12
N ILE A 163 -2.70 -25.04 -24.40
CA ILE A 163 -4.05 -25.61 -24.44
C ILE A 163 -4.66 -25.48 -25.83
N GLU A 164 -4.42 -24.35 -26.51
CA GLU A 164 -4.90 -24.09 -27.87
C GLU A 164 -4.08 -24.82 -28.95
N GLY A 165 -3.00 -25.52 -28.57
CA GLY A 165 -2.12 -26.22 -29.52
C GLY A 165 -1.26 -25.30 -30.38
N HIS A 166 -1.14 -24.02 -30.00
CA HIS A 166 -0.31 -23.04 -30.70
C HIS A 166 1.14 -23.09 -30.21
N ASN A 167 2.07 -22.73 -31.10
CA ASN A 167 3.44 -22.47 -30.71
C ASN A 167 3.50 -21.26 -29.77
N ILE A 168 4.43 -21.31 -28.80
CA ILE A 168 4.58 -20.23 -27.81
C ILE A 168 5.23 -19.02 -28.48
N ASP A 169 4.43 -17.98 -28.70
CA ASP A 169 4.92 -16.68 -29.15
C ASP A 169 5.55 -15.90 -27.99
N LEU A 170 6.86 -16.10 -27.82
CA LEU A 170 7.66 -15.43 -26.81
C LEU A 170 7.64 -13.90 -26.94
N GLU A 171 7.57 -13.37 -28.17
CA GLU A 171 7.65 -11.93 -28.41
C GLU A 171 6.35 -11.25 -27.98
N ASP A 172 5.21 -11.84 -28.35
CA ASP A 172 3.90 -11.35 -27.91
C ASP A 172 3.74 -11.40 -26.39
N ILE A 173 4.17 -12.50 -25.75
CA ILE A 173 4.13 -12.62 -24.29
C ILE A 173 5.00 -11.54 -23.63
N CYS A 174 6.22 -11.31 -24.12
CA CYS A 174 7.11 -10.29 -23.57
C CYS A 174 6.52 -8.89 -23.73
N ARG A 175 5.90 -8.60 -24.89
CA ARG A 175 5.24 -7.32 -25.18
C ARG A 175 4.05 -7.09 -24.25
N LYS A 176 3.14 -8.05 -24.12
CA LYS A 176 1.94 -7.96 -23.29
C LYS A 176 2.28 -7.84 -21.80
N THR A 177 3.28 -8.58 -21.34
CA THR A 177 3.62 -8.66 -19.91
C THR A 177 4.74 -7.71 -19.49
N SER A 178 5.38 -7.02 -20.44
CA SER A 178 6.56 -6.17 -20.19
C SER A 178 7.66 -6.91 -19.41
N LEU A 179 7.90 -8.17 -19.75
CA LEU A 179 8.98 -8.99 -19.22
C LEU A 179 10.14 -9.05 -20.21
N SER A 180 11.35 -9.27 -19.70
CA SER A 180 12.48 -9.58 -20.59
C SER A 180 12.34 -10.97 -21.17
N SER A 181 12.86 -11.17 -22.38
CA SER A 181 12.88 -12.46 -23.08
C SER A 181 13.54 -13.57 -22.24
N ILE A 182 14.60 -13.23 -21.50
CA ILE A 182 15.27 -14.17 -20.58
C ILE A 182 14.34 -14.59 -19.45
N HIS A 183 13.58 -13.65 -18.86
CA HIS A 183 12.64 -13.97 -17.80
C HIS A 183 11.49 -14.83 -18.33
N ALA A 184 10.93 -14.51 -19.50
CA ALA A 184 9.91 -15.33 -20.14
C ALA A 184 10.40 -16.77 -20.42
N LYS A 185 11.62 -16.93 -20.96
CA LYS A 185 12.24 -18.25 -21.15
C LYS A 185 12.40 -19.03 -19.83
N ARG A 186 12.79 -18.35 -18.75
CA ARG A 186 12.87 -18.97 -17.42
C ARG A 186 11.50 -19.46 -16.93
N LEU A 187 10.43 -18.72 -17.19
CA LEU A 187 9.06 -19.12 -16.84
C LEU A 187 8.60 -20.34 -17.63
N ILE A 188 8.91 -20.41 -18.93
CA ILE A 188 8.63 -21.60 -19.75
C ILE A 188 9.34 -22.82 -19.17
N ASN A 189 10.64 -22.70 -18.85
CA ASN A 189 11.40 -23.82 -18.28
C ASN A 189 10.87 -24.24 -16.91
N LEU A 190 10.43 -23.28 -16.09
CA LEU A 190 9.75 -23.56 -14.82
C LEU A 190 8.48 -24.38 -15.05
N LEU A 191 7.66 -23.97 -16.03
CA LEU A 191 6.41 -24.63 -16.36
C LEU A 191 6.63 -26.05 -16.90
N LYS A 192 7.61 -26.23 -17.80
CA LYS A 192 8.04 -27.55 -18.32
C LYS A 192 8.37 -28.53 -17.20
N LYS A 193 9.19 -28.09 -16.24
CA LYS A 193 9.60 -28.90 -15.09
C LYS A 193 8.43 -29.26 -14.17
N ARG A 194 7.40 -28.41 -14.11
CA ARG A 194 6.25 -28.59 -13.21
C ARG A 194 5.15 -29.45 -13.79
N ILE A 195 4.85 -29.30 -15.08
CA ILE A 195 3.63 -29.89 -15.68
C ILE A 195 3.94 -31.07 -16.62
N ASN A 196 5.22 -31.41 -16.82
CA ASN A 196 5.65 -32.53 -17.68
C ASN A 196 5.02 -32.46 -19.10
N ILE A 197 4.88 -31.24 -19.64
CA ILE A 197 4.31 -31.00 -20.97
C ILE A 197 5.45 -30.91 -22.00
N PRO A 198 5.41 -31.68 -23.11
CA PRO A 198 6.32 -31.48 -24.23
C PRO A 198 5.97 -30.16 -24.96
N LEU A 199 6.91 -29.21 -25.02
CA LEU A 199 6.69 -27.94 -25.73
C LEU A 199 7.75 -27.70 -26.80
N MET A 200 7.28 -27.57 -28.04
CA MET A 200 8.00 -27.03 -29.18
C MET A 200 8.08 -25.50 -29.03
N LEU A 201 9.30 -24.96 -28.95
CA LEU A 201 9.56 -23.52 -28.90
C LEU A 201 9.90 -23.06 -30.32
N THR A 202 9.19 -22.07 -30.84
CA THR A 202 9.63 -21.36 -32.04
C THR A 202 10.73 -20.38 -31.65
N SER A 203 11.96 -20.66 -32.07
CA SER A 203 13.02 -19.64 -32.14
C SER A 203 12.62 -18.54 -33.14
N PRO A 204 13.09 -17.29 -32.96
CA PRO A 204 12.79 -16.22 -33.90
C PRO A 204 13.29 -16.62 -35.27
N ILE A 205 12.37 -16.73 -36.23
CA ILE A 205 12.67 -17.00 -37.62
C ILE A 205 13.52 -15.84 -38.11
N ASN A 206 14.81 -16.10 -38.27
CA ASN A 206 15.73 -15.23 -38.97
C ASN A 206 15.36 -15.34 -40.44
N ILE A 207 14.35 -14.59 -40.88
CA ILE A 207 13.96 -14.50 -42.29
C ILE A 207 15.06 -13.73 -43.01
N SER A 208 16.14 -14.43 -43.36
CA SER A 208 17.04 -13.98 -44.42
C SER A 208 16.36 -14.26 -45.75
N LYS A 209 16.10 -13.19 -46.51
CA LYS A 209 15.32 -13.13 -47.77
C LYS A 209 15.95 -13.88 -48.96
N ARG A 210 16.31 -15.17 -48.87
CA ARG A 210 16.98 -15.85 -50.01
C ARG A 210 16.47 -17.22 -50.47
N GLU A 211 15.41 -17.78 -49.89
CA GLU A 211 14.98 -19.15 -50.27
C GLU A 211 13.53 -19.27 -50.76
N MET A 212 12.95 -18.21 -51.35
CA MET A 212 11.63 -18.28 -52.00
C MET A 212 11.67 -18.50 -53.51
N THR A 213 12.80 -18.92 -54.11
CA THR A 213 12.87 -19.15 -55.57
C THR A 213 12.89 -20.60 -56.04
N ASN A 214 12.95 -21.62 -55.18
CA ASN A 214 13.20 -23.00 -55.65
C ASN A 214 12.13 -24.05 -55.30
N VAL A 215 10.85 -23.69 -55.21
CA VAL A 215 9.77 -24.69 -54.98
C VAL A 215 8.61 -24.62 -56.00
N GLN A 216 8.75 -23.88 -57.11
CA GLN A 216 7.69 -23.82 -58.14
C GLN A 216 7.92 -24.69 -59.39
N GLU A 217 8.95 -25.54 -59.46
CA GLU A 217 9.18 -26.40 -60.64
C GLU A 217 8.90 -27.91 -60.42
N GLY A 218 8.27 -28.30 -59.31
CA GLY A 218 8.15 -29.72 -58.94
C GLY A 218 6.80 -30.42 -59.18
N LEU A 219 5.81 -29.79 -59.82
CA LEU A 219 4.45 -30.34 -59.90
C LEU A 219 3.77 -30.14 -61.26
N VAL A 220 4.35 -30.65 -62.35
CA VAL A 220 3.57 -31.14 -63.51
C VAL A 220 4.32 -32.34 -64.12
N TYR A 221 3.57 -33.41 -64.35
CA TYR A 221 3.87 -34.67 -65.08
C TYR A 221 3.96 -35.95 -64.24
N GLY A 222 2.78 -36.55 -64.04
CA GLY A 222 2.60 -37.96 -63.67
C GLY A 222 1.13 -38.39 -63.84
N GLY A 223 0.84 -39.12 -64.92
CA GLY A 223 -0.45 -39.76 -65.24
C GLY A 223 -1.21 -39.05 -66.38
N VAL A 224 -1.59 -39.68 -67.50
CA VAL A 224 -1.75 -41.09 -67.89
C VAL A 224 -1.41 -41.20 -69.38
#